data_AF-A0A7V1M5C9-F1
#
_entry.id   AF-A0A7V1M5C9-F1
#
_cell.length_a   1.000
_cell.length_b   1.000
_cell.length_c   1.000
_cell.angle_alpha   90.00
_cell.angle_beta   90.00
_cell.angle_gamma   90.00
#
_symmetry.space_group_name_H-M   'P 1'
#
loop_
_entity.id
_entity.type
_entity.pdbx_description
1 polymer ?
#
loop_
_entity_poly.entity_id
_entity_poly.type
_entity_poly.pdbx_seq_one_letter_code
_entity_poly.pdbx_strand_id
1 'polypeptide(L)'
;MRRRAVPLVALMSLALAAPASANMGTPLMWLGFLQLAFGNAIIGAIEALTLRFAFQLPYRRGLVLMTCANYASLVIGWFLLQFVEGPFNRIPPSIDVLLMLPKLIAVLWVVLFIWTVLAEAPFVHRLFPPEARSWYTTLKASLLAQTVSSLFLAPLYLSASNYSFVTQTKIQPDLRFVQAPAAQVYYIGLDGNIWRVHIDGTGKQKVKDANATDPSARLYAKRDRGTGRWDLWCSRCGRSTEGDVKLLEGISLKRMPTRRTTSLEEKSTKESREVSQPRDMGMPLDYRPLQERDWTVFVDVWAERGLQVYHRGQRSYTLGMETPFIAWFTRWATCLPGDYVVFNLGDYILILHIPTRRLGFLAAGRCPLVVMPDRDAPKEPESI
;
A
#
# COMPACT_ATOMS: atom_id res chain seq x y z
N MET A 1 2.12 24.80 39.15
CA MET A 1 2.67 24.56 37.79
C MET A 1 1.66 23.85 36.87
N ARG A 2 0.47 24.43 36.60
CA ARG A 2 -0.65 23.69 35.97
C ARG A 2 -1.15 24.23 34.60
N ARG A 3 -0.43 25.14 33.92
CA ARG A 3 -0.96 25.83 32.72
C ARG A 3 -0.17 25.69 31.42
N ARG A 4 0.85 24.82 31.33
CA ARG A 4 1.68 24.70 30.10
C ARG A 4 1.52 23.40 29.29
N ALA A 5 0.71 22.44 29.72
CA ALA A 5 0.49 21.18 28.99
C ALA A 5 -0.62 21.26 27.93
N VAL A 6 -1.56 22.20 28.07
CA VAL A 6 -2.68 22.41 27.14
C VAL A 6 -2.23 22.78 25.71
N PRO A 7 -1.20 23.63 25.46
CA PRO A 7 -0.84 23.99 24.09
C PRO A 7 -0.24 22.83 23.29
N LEU A 8 0.44 21.86 23.92
CA LEU A 8 1.08 20.76 23.19
C LEU A 8 0.06 19.72 22.71
N VAL A 9 -0.90 19.37 23.57
CA VAL A 9 -2.02 18.48 23.21
C VAL A 9 -2.87 19.14 22.13
N ALA A 10 -3.18 20.44 22.27
CA ALA A 10 -3.88 21.19 21.24
C ALA A 10 -3.10 21.26 19.91
N LEU A 11 -1.77 21.40 19.95
CA LEU A 11 -0.92 21.39 18.75
C LEU A 11 -0.92 20.03 18.04
N MET A 12 -0.85 18.92 18.80
CA MET A 12 -0.92 17.57 18.23
C MET A 12 -2.31 17.27 17.66
N SER A 13 -3.38 17.71 18.34
CA SER A 13 -4.75 17.60 17.83
C SER A 13 -4.98 18.43 16.56
N LEU A 14 -4.36 19.62 16.46
CA LEU A 14 -4.41 20.47 15.27
C LEU A 14 -3.60 19.88 14.10
N ALA A 15 -2.47 19.23 14.38
CA ALA A 15 -1.69 18.52 13.36
C ALA A 15 -2.42 17.28 12.81
N LEU A 16 -3.23 16.62 13.63
CA LEU A 16 -4.09 15.50 13.23
C LEU A 16 -5.36 15.95 12.46
N ALA A 17 -5.80 17.20 12.63
CA ALA A 17 -7.03 17.74 12.04
C ALA A 17 -6.82 18.58 10.77
N ALA A 18 -5.57 18.90 10.39
CA ALA A 18 -5.31 19.66 9.18
C ALA A 18 -5.57 18.78 7.95
N PRO A 19 -6.43 19.19 6.99
CA PRO A 19 -6.51 18.52 5.70
C PRO A 19 -5.14 18.63 5.03
N ALA A 20 -4.39 17.54 5.05
CA ALA A 20 -3.11 17.45 4.38
C ALA A 20 -3.31 17.91 2.93
N SER A 21 -2.70 19.05 2.58
CA SER A 21 -2.60 19.47 1.20
C SER A 21 -1.99 18.29 0.41
N ALA A 22 -2.42 18.10 -0.84
CA ALA A 22 -2.14 16.89 -1.62
C ALA A 22 -0.64 16.50 -1.73
N ASN A 23 0.27 17.41 -1.38
CA ASN A 23 1.72 17.23 -1.48
C ASN A 23 2.47 17.16 -0.15
N MET A 24 1.81 17.20 1.02
CA MET A 24 2.52 17.19 2.30
C MET A 24 2.84 15.78 2.82
N GLY A 25 2.46 14.71 2.11
CA GLY A 25 2.65 13.31 2.54
C GLY A 25 1.57 12.81 3.50
N THR A 26 1.69 11.56 3.95
CA THR A 26 0.62 10.87 4.68
C THR A 26 0.59 11.22 6.17
N PRO A 27 -0.57 11.08 6.85
CA PRO A 27 -0.67 11.26 8.30
C PRO A 27 0.35 10.40 9.07
N LEU A 28 0.58 9.17 8.61
CA LEU A 28 1.53 8.25 9.22
C LEU A 28 2.98 8.76 9.10
N MET A 29 3.36 9.33 7.95
CA MET A 29 4.67 9.94 7.75
C MET A 29 4.89 11.11 8.72
N TRP A 30 3.91 11.99 8.88
CA TRP A 30 3.98 13.10 9.84
C TRP A 30 4.00 12.63 11.28
N LEU A 31 3.20 11.62 11.63
CA LEU A 31 3.21 11.03 12.96
C LEU A 31 4.59 10.45 13.28
N GLY A 32 5.21 9.74 12.33
CA GLY A 32 6.59 9.26 12.45
C GLY A 32 7.60 10.39 12.68
N PHE A 33 7.52 11.47 11.89
CA PHE A 33 8.38 12.64 12.07
C PHE A 33 8.20 13.31 13.44
N LEU A 34 6.96 13.54 13.87
CA LEU A 34 6.66 14.14 15.17
C LEU A 34 7.11 13.24 16.32
N GLN A 35 7.00 11.92 16.16
CA GLN A 35 7.48 10.97 17.15
C GLN A 35 8.99 11.03 17.31
N LEU A 36 9.73 11.08 16.19
CA LEU A 36 11.18 11.23 16.19
C LEU A 36 11.63 12.55 16.83
N ALA A 37 10.95 13.65 16.53
CA ALA A 37 11.31 14.98 17.03
C ALA A 37 10.98 15.18 18.51
N PHE A 38 9.78 14.76 18.94
CA PHE A 38 9.27 15.06 20.28
C PHE A 38 8.59 13.88 20.97
N GLY A 39 7.93 13.00 20.21
CA GLY A 39 7.13 11.92 20.79
C GLY A 39 7.94 10.99 21.69
N ASN A 40 9.17 10.62 21.31
CA ASN A 40 10.03 9.77 22.16
C ASN A 40 10.33 10.39 23.53
N ALA A 41 10.48 11.72 23.63
CA ALA A 41 10.65 12.39 24.91
C ALA A 41 9.35 12.41 25.74
N ILE A 42 8.19 12.56 25.07
CA ILE A 42 6.87 12.48 25.72
C ILE A 42 6.64 11.06 26.25
N ILE A 43 6.94 10.03 25.46
CA ILE A 43 6.84 8.62 25.84
C ILE A 43 7.75 8.33 27.02
N GLY A 44 9.03 8.72 26.95
CA GLY A 44 9.98 8.56 28.06
C GLY A 44 9.51 9.25 29.35
N ALA A 45 8.81 10.39 29.26
CA ALA A 45 8.20 11.05 30.41
C ALA A 45 7.03 10.25 30.99
N ILE A 46 6.13 9.70 30.14
CA ILE A 46 5.02 8.85 30.56
C ILE A 46 5.56 7.61 31.28
N GLU A 47 6.57 6.95 30.73
CA GLU A 47 7.18 5.76 31.31
C GLU A 47 7.89 6.06 32.63
N ALA A 48 8.64 7.17 32.69
CA ALA A 48 9.28 7.60 33.93
C ALA A 48 8.25 7.90 35.04
N LEU A 49 7.09 8.46 34.69
CA LEU A 49 5.98 8.65 35.63
C LEU A 49 5.41 7.30 36.09
N THR A 50 5.14 6.39 35.16
CA THR A 50 4.64 5.03 35.48
C THR A 50 5.59 4.32 36.44
N LEU A 51 6.89 4.32 36.16
CA LEU A 51 7.92 3.72 36.99
C LEU A 51 8.02 4.40 38.37
N ARG A 52 7.88 5.72 38.44
CA ARG A 52 7.82 6.44 39.71
C ARG A 52 6.62 6.01 40.54
N PHE A 53 5.43 5.91 39.96
CA PHE A 53 4.22 5.59 40.73
C PHE A 53 4.16 4.11 41.13
N ALA A 54 4.54 3.20 40.24
CA ALA A 54 4.45 1.76 40.51
C ALA A 54 5.64 1.22 41.32
N PHE A 55 6.83 1.81 41.19
CA PHE A 55 8.08 1.29 41.79
C PHE A 55 8.85 2.33 42.62
N GLN A 56 8.30 3.53 42.83
CA GLN A 56 8.91 4.61 43.63
C GLN A 56 10.29 5.06 43.14
N LEU A 57 10.58 4.88 41.85
CA LEU A 57 11.86 5.23 41.23
C LEU A 57 12.04 6.75 41.04
N PRO A 58 13.30 7.25 41.01
CA PRO A 58 13.59 8.68 40.94
C PRO A 58 13.20 9.30 39.60
N TYR A 59 12.22 10.20 39.61
CA TYR A 59 11.64 10.79 38.39
C TYR A 59 12.64 11.47 37.46
N ARG A 60 13.53 12.33 37.98
CA ARG A 60 14.45 13.11 37.13
C ARG A 60 15.42 12.22 36.36
N ARG A 61 15.98 11.20 37.04
CA ARG A 61 16.85 10.20 36.42
C ARG A 61 16.05 9.32 35.47
N GLY A 62 14.84 8.92 35.87
CA GLY A 62 13.89 8.18 35.04
C GLY A 62 13.59 8.88 33.73
N LEU A 63 13.28 10.17 33.76
CA LEU A 63 12.95 10.96 32.58
C LEU A 63 14.08 10.94 31.54
N VAL A 64 15.32 11.16 31.99
CA VAL A 64 16.49 11.16 31.10
C VAL A 64 16.73 9.74 30.56
N LEU A 65 16.79 8.74 31.44
CA LEU A 65 17.11 7.37 31.02
C LEU A 65 16.03 6.75 30.13
N MET A 66 14.75 6.96 30.41
CA MET A 66 13.67 6.45 29.57
C MET A 66 13.56 7.18 28.24
N THR A 67 13.84 8.49 28.19
CA THR A 67 13.94 9.20 26.91
C THR A 67 15.08 8.61 26.07
N CYS A 68 16.26 8.41 26.66
CA CYS A 68 17.37 7.74 25.97
C CYS A 68 17.02 6.31 25.55
N ALA A 69 16.30 5.57 26.39
CA ALA A 69 15.85 4.21 26.11
C ALA A 69 14.94 4.16 24.87
N ASN A 70 13.98 5.09 24.76
CA ASN A 70 13.07 5.18 23.61
C ASN A 70 13.79 5.48 22.29
N TYR A 71 14.76 6.40 22.30
CA TYR A 71 15.58 6.65 21.10
C TYR A 71 16.46 5.45 20.76
N ALA A 72 17.04 4.77 21.76
CA ALA A 72 17.83 3.58 21.54
C ALA A 72 16.96 2.43 21.00
N SER A 73 15.79 2.18 21.57
CA SER A 73 14.86 1.14 21.14
C SER A 73 14.34 1.40 19.73
N LEU A 74 14.13 2.66 19.34
CA LEU A 74 13.80 3.04 17.97
C LEU A 74 14.91 2.68 16.97
N VAL A 75 16.17 3.04 17.27
CA VAL A 75 17.31 2.73 16.39
C VAL A 75 17.47 1.23 16.23
N ILE A 76 17.38 0.50 17.34
CA ILE A 76 17.47 -0.97 17.34
C ILE A 76 16.27 -1.57 16.58
N GLY A 77 15.07 -1.05 16.78
CA GLY A 77 13.85 -1.49 16.09
C GLY A 77 13.93 -1.26 14.58
N TRP A 78 14.55 -0.17 14.13
CA TRP A 78 14.83 0.06 12.71
C TRP A 78 15.70 -1.06 12.12
N PHE A 79 16.78 -1.46 12.80
CA PHE A 79 17.61 -2.59 12.35
C PHE A 79 16.83 -3.91 12.34
N LEU A 80 15.96 -4.15 13.33
CA LEU A 80 15.10 -5.33 13.35
C LEU A 80 14.17 -5.37 12.13
N LEU A 81 13.54 -4.25 11.79
CA LEU A 81 12.67 -4.17 10.61
C LEU A 81 13.43 -4.46 9.33
N GLN A 82 14.64 -3.93 9.16
CA GLN A 82 15.50 -4.24 8.01
C GLN A 82 15.85 -5.75 7.93
N PHE A 83 16.04 -6.41 9.08
CA PHE A 83 16.29 -7.84 9.13
C PHE A 83 15.05 -8.68 8.76
N VAL A 84 13.85 -8.21 9.13
CA VAL A 84 12.57 -8.89 8.84
C VAL A 84 12.08 -8.60 7.42
N GLU A 85 12.39 -7.43 6.87
CA GLU A 85 11.97 -6.99 5.53
C GLU A 85 12.47 -7.95 4.44
N GLY A 86 13.72 -8.42 4.53
CA GLY A 86 14.29 -9.36 3.56
C GLY A 86 13.48 -10.67 3.45
N PRO A 87 13.31 -11.43 4.55
CA PRO A 87 12.45 -12.62 4.57
C PRO A 87 11.01 -12.34 4.17
N PHE A 88 10.43 -11.23 4.61
CA PHE A 88 9.06 -10.84 4.27
C PHE A 88 8.87 -10.63 2.76
N ASN A 89 9.81 -9.92 2.13
CA ASN A 89 9.79 -9.65 0.68
C ASN A 89 10.04 -10.91 -0.17
N ARG A 90 10.51 -12.01 0.43
CA ARG A 90 10.64 -13.32 -0.25
C ARG A 90 9.34 -14.12 -0.23
N ILE A 91 8.37 -13.77 0.61
CA ILE A 91 7.08 -14.45 0.63
C ILE A 91 6.34 -14.06 -0.65
N PRO A 92 6.06 -15.02 -1.55
CA PRO A 92 5.39 -14.69 -2.80
C PRO A 92 3.97 -14.18 -2.52
N PRO A 93 3.56 -13.07 -3.18
CA PRO A 93 2.19 -12.59 -3.16
C PRO A 93 1.21 -13.71 -3.51
N SER A 94 0.27 -13.97 -2.61
CA SER A 94 -0.76 -14.99 -2.77
C SER A 94 -2.03 -14.58 -2.04
N ILE A 95 -3.15 -15.22 -2.39
CA ILE A 95 -4.43 -15.00 -1.72
C ILE A 95 -4.37 -15.36 -0.23
N ASP A 96 -3.60 -16.38 0.13
CA ASP A 96 -3.43 -16.80 1.53
C ASP A 96 -2.75 -15.70 2.36
N VAL A 97 -1.72 -15.05 1.80
CA VAL A 97 -1.04 -13.94 2.48
C VAL A 97 -1.99 -12.75 2.67
N LEU A 98 -2.83 -12.42 1.68
CA LEU A 98 -3.84 -11.36 1.81
C LEU A 98 -4.86 -11.68 2.91
N LEU A 99 -5.31 -12.92 3.01
CA LEU A 99 -6.24 -13.37 4.06
C LEU A 99 -5.59 -13.39 5.45
N MET A 100 -4.29 -13.67 5.53
CA MET A 100 -3.53 -13.68 6.78
C MET A 100 -3.05 -12.28 7.22
N LEU A 101 -3.20 -11.27 6.38
CA LEU A 101 -2.62 -9.94 6.59
C LEU A 101 -2.98 -9.28 7.95
N PRO A 102 -4.23 -9.34 8.46
CA PRO A 102 -4.54 -8.80 9.79
C PRO A 102 -3.79 -9.52 10.91
N LYS A 103 -3.67 -10.84 10.81
CA LYS A 103 -2.94 -11.65 11.80
C LYS A 103 -1.46 -11.31 11.76
N LEU A 104 -0.90 -11.14 10.57
CA LEU A 104 0.49 -10.78 10.37
C LEU A 104 0.81 -9.40 10.99
N ILE A 105 -0.05 -8.41 10.76
CA ILE A 105 0.07 -7.08 11.37
C ILE A 105 -0.02 -7.18 12.90
N ALA A 106 -0.96 -7.96 13.44
CA ALA A 106 -1.09 -8.16 14.88
C ALA A 106 0.15 -8.83 15.49
N VAL A 107 0.72 -9.83 14.81
CA VAL A 107 1.98 -10.48 15.22
C VAL A 107 3.13 -9.49 15.21
N LEU A 108 3.26 -8.65 14.18
CA LEU A 108 4.30 -7.62 14.11
C LEU A 108 4.20 -6.62 15.27
N TRP A 109 2.99 -6.20 15.64
CA TRP A 109 2.76 -5.37 16.83
C TRP A 109 3.24 -6.06 18.11
N VAL A 110 2.92 -7.33 18.31
CA VAL A 110 3.34 -8.10 19.50
C VAL A 110 4.85 -8.27 19.54
N VAL A 111 5.47 -8.62 18.41
CA VAL A 111 6.93 -8.79 18.31
C VAL A 111 7.65 -7.48 18.64
N LEU A 112 7.21 -6.37 18.07
CA LEU A 112 7.80 -5.06 18.35
C LEU A 112 7.57 -4.62 19.79
N PHE A 113 6.41 -4.90 20.37
CA PHE A 113 6.15 -4.63 21.78
C PHE A 113 7.12 -5.40 22.69
N ILE A 114 7.27 -6.71 22.47
CA ILE A 114 8.22 -7.55 23.23
C ILE A 114 9.64 -7.02 23.03
N TRP A 115 10.00 -6.66 21.81
CA TRP A 115 11.31 -6.12 21.49
C TRP A 115 11.60 -4.83 22.25
N THR A 116 10.66 -3.88 22.30
CA THR A 116 10.81 -2.64 23.05
C THR A 116 11.01 -2.91 24.54
N VAL A 117 10.24 -3.83 25.13
CA VAL A 117 10.42 -4.25 26.54
C VAL A 117 11.85 -4.76 26.78
N LEU A 118 12.36 -5.63 25.90
CA LEU A 118 13.71 -6.18 26.05
C LEU A 118 14.82 -5.15 25.81
N ALA A 119 14.67 -4.30 24.79
CA ALA A 119 15.64 -3.28 24.42
C ALA A 119 15.78 -2.21 25.52
N GLU A 120 14.70 -1.89 26.22
CA GLU A 120 14.70 -0.86 27.25
C GLU A 120 14.96 -1.37 28.66
N ALA A 121 14.82 -2.67 28.91
CA ALA A 121 15.09 -3.28 30.20
C ALA A 121 16.45 -2.89 30.81
N PRO A 122 17.58 -2.78 30.08
CA PRO A 122 18.85 -2.33 30.65
C PRO A 122 18.84 -0.90 31.21
N PHE A 123 17.98 -0.01 30.68
CA PHE A 123 17.82 1.35 31.19
C PHE A 123 16.99 1.35 32.46
N VAL A 124 15.89 0.60 32.46
CA VAL A 124 15.04 0.38 33.64
C VAL A 124 15.86 -0.25 34.77
N HIS A 125 16.72 -1.22 34.46
CA HIS A 125 17.59 -1.89 35.42
C HIS A 125 18.52 -0.93 36.17
N ARG A 126 19.04 0.09 35.46
CA ARG A 126 19.92 1.11 36.03
C ARG A 126 19.19 2.09 36.95
N LEU A 127 17.87 2.20 36.85
CA LEU A 127 17.07 3.06 37.74
C LEU A 127 16.87 2.43 39.13
N PHE A 128 16.87 1.10 39.22
CA PHE A 128 16.78 0.42 40.50
C PHE A 128 18.08 0.58 41.31
N PRO A 129 17.96 0.79 42.65
CA PRO A 129 19.12 0.80 43.53
C PRO A 129 19.77 -0.60 43.54
N PRO A 130 21.09 -0.70 43.78
CA PRO A 130 21.83 -1.96 43.66
C PRO A 130 21.22 -3.11 44.47
N GLU A 131 20.65 -2.82 45.64
CA GLU A 131 20.07 -3.84 46.54
C GLU A 131 18.74 -4.40 46.04
N ALA A 132 18.00 -3.64 45.22
CA ALA A 132 16.71 -4.05 44.64
C ALA A 132 16.82 -4.48 43.17
N ARG A 133 18.04 -4.53 42.63
CA ARG A 133 18.32 -4.74 41.21
C ARG A 133 18.18 -6.22 40.83
N SER A 134 16.96 -6.63 40.49
CA SER A 134 16.66 -7.95 39.93
C SER A 134 16.14 -7.83 38.49
N TRP A 135 16.59 -8.73 37.61
CA TRP A 135 16.09 -8.79 36.23
C TRP A 135 14.60 -9.11 36.16
N TYR A 136 14.07 -9.91 37.09
CA TYR A 136 12.64 -10.18 37.15
C TYR A 136 11.83 -8.90 37.43
N THR A 137 12.21 -8.15 38.46
CA THR A 137 11.58 -6.86 38.80
C THR A 137 11.75 -5.85 37.67
N THR A 138 12.92 -5.84 37.02
CA THR A 138 13.22 -4.96 35.87
C THR A 138 12.31 -5.24 34.70
N LEU A 139 12.16 -6.51 34.30
CA LEU A 139 11.30 -6.90 33.18
C LEU A 139 9.84 -6.62 33.50
N LYS A 140 9.38 -6.88 34.73
CA LYS A 140 8.03 -6.51 35.17
C LYS A 140 7.78 -4.99 35.08
N ALA A 141 8.77 -4.20 35.51
CA ALA A 141 8.68 -2.75 35.47
C ALA A 141 8.70 -2.20 34.03
N SER A 142 9.58 -2.74 33.18
CA SER A 142 9.65 -2.40 31.76
C SER A 142 8.36 -2.78 31.03
N LEU A 143 7.84 -3.99 31.26
CA LEU A 143 6.57 -4.45 30.70
C LEU A 143 5.41 -3.51 31.08
N LEU A 144 5.32 -3.11 32.36
CA LEU A 144 4.27 -2.18 32.81
C LEU A 144 4.40 -0.82 32.15
N ALA A 145 5.61 -0.25 32.13
CA ALA A 145 5.88 1.04 31.51
C ALA A 145 5.50 1.02 30.02
N GLN A 146 5.92 -0.03 29.31
CA GLN A 146 5.63 -0.20 27.89
C GLN A 146 4.16 -0.47 27.59
N THR A 147 3.47 -1.19 28.47
CA THR A 147 2.01 -1.36 28.36
C THR A 147 1.31 0.00 28.41
N VAL A 148 1.69 0.86 29.36
CA VAL A 148 1.08 2.19 29.52
C VAL A 148 1.38 3.10 28.32
N SER A 149 2.63 3.15 27.84
CA SER A 149 2.98 3.95 26.66
C SER A 149 2.34 3.40 25.38
N SER A 150 2.26 2.08 25.23
CA SER A 150 1.61 1.44 24.07
C SER A 150 0.10 1.67 24.05
N LEU A 151 -0.58 1.71 25.20
CA LEU A 151 -1.99 2.09 25.28
C LEU A 151 -2.24 3.54 24.81
N PHE A 152 -1.24 4.40 24.92
CA PHE A 152 -1.29 5.77 24.38
C PHE A 152 -0.97 5.82 22.89
N LEU A 153 0.06 5.08 22.44
CA LEU A 153 0.54 5.13 21.05
C LEU A 153 -0.32 4.35 20.07
N ALA A 154 -0.83 3.18 20.46
CA ALA A 154 -1.58 2.32 19.54
C ALA A 154 -2.81 3.02 18.95
N PRO A 155 -3.66 3.73 19.72
CA PRO A 155 -4.78 4.48 19.14
C PRO A 155 -4.33 5.57 18.15
N LEU A 156 -3.22 6.27 18.43
CA LEU A 156 -2.69 7.30 17.53
C LEU A 156 -2.25 6.71 16.19
N TYR A 157 -1.44 5.66 16.22
CA TYR A 157 -0.99 4.99 15.01
C TYR A 157 -2.13 4.32 14.25
N LEU A 158 -3.08 3.68 14.94
CA LEU A 158 -4.25 3.10 14.31
C LEU A 158 -5.14 4.16 13.65
N SER A 159 -5.25 5.36 14.24
CA SER A 159 -6.01 6.47 13.65
C SER A 159 -5.33 7.12 12.44
N ALA A 160 -4.00 7.11 12.41
CA ALA A 160 -3.20 7.62 11.30
C ALA A 160 -2.98 6.58 10.17
N SER A 161 -3.29 5.32 10.42
CA SER A 161 -3.16 4.23 9.45
C SER A 161 -4.42 4.12 8.59
N ASN A 162 -4.26 3.68 7.35
CA ASN A 162 -5.39 3.25 6.52
C ASN A 162 -5.22 1.80 6.09
N TYR A 163 -6.06 0.91 6.62
CA TYR A 163 -6.08 -0.52 6.31
C TYR A 163 -7.47 -0.93 5.77
N SER A 164 -8.16 0.02 5.10
CA SER A 164 -9.50 -0.20 4.56
C SER A 164 -9.54 -1.25 3.46
N PHE A 165 -8.42 -1.56 2.81
CA PHE A 165 -8.34 -2.73 1.93
C PHE A 165 -8.77 -4.01 2.65
N VAL A 166 -8.37 -4.20 3.91
CA VAL A 166 -8.72 -5.41 4.64
C VAL A 166 -10.08 -5.29 5.33
N THR A 167 -10.41 -4.12 5.88
CA THR A 167 -11.63 -3.97 6.69
C THR A 167 -12.88 -3.65 5.89
N GLN A 168 -12.76 -3.06 4.70
CA GLN A 168 -13.90 -2.64 3.89
C GLN A 168 -14.15 -3.51 2.66
N THR A 169 -13.26 -4.47 2.36
CA THR A 169 -13.45 -5.41 1.24
C THR A 169 -13.83 -6.80 1.73
N LYS A 170 -14.48 -7.55 0.84
CA LYS A 170 -14.82 -8.96 1.01
C LYS A 170 -13.87 -9.78 0.14
N ILE A 171 -12.68 -10.07 0.68
CA ILE A 171 -11.67 -10.89 0.00
C ILE A 171 -12.28 -12.27 -0.29
N GLN A 172 -12.34 -12.64 -1.57
CA GLN A 172 -12.85 -13.93 -2.03
C GLN A 172 -11.66 -14.85 -2.34
N PRO A 173 -11.69 -16.12 -1.88
CA PRO A 173 -10.63 -17.08 -2.21
C PRO A 173 -10.68 -17.52 -3.67
N ASP A 174 -11.83 -17.37 -4.33
CA ASP A 174 -12.04 -17.67 -5.74
C ASP A 174 -12.60 -16.46 -6.51
N LEU A 175 -12.62 -16.57 -7.83
CA LEU A 175 -13.05 -15.52 -8.75
C LEU A 175 -14.44 -15.77 -9.34
N ARG A 176 -15.27 -16.62 -8.72
CA ARG A 176 -16.64 -16.94 -9.22
C ARG A 176 -17.57 -15.73 -9.24
N PHE A 177 -17.25 -14.68 -8.49
CA PHE A 177 -18.01 -13.44 -8.51
C PHE A 177 -17.75 -12.59 -9.76
N VAL A 178 -16.72 -12.89 -10.54
CA VAL A 178 -16.37 -12.14 -11.76
C VAL A 178 -17.28 -12.60 -12.90
N GLN A 179 -18.21 -11.73 -13.27
CA GLN A 179 -19.16 -11.94 -14.37
C GLN A 179 -18.91 -10.98 -15.55
N ALA A 180 -17.78 -10.28 -15.54
CA ALA A 180 -17.46 -9.27 -16.56
C ALA A 180 -17.23 -9.93 -17.94
N PRO A 181 -17.33 -9.15 -19.03
CA PRO A 181 -16.98 -9.65 -20.36
C PRO A 181 -15.57 -10.25 -20.38
N ALA A 182 -15.37 -11.29 -21.18
CA ALA A 182 -14.07 -11.91 -21.36
C ALA A 182 -13.01 -10.83 -21.61
N ALA A 183 -11.98 -10.79 -20.77
CA ALA A 183 -10.85 -9.90 -20.87
C ALA A 183 -9.59 -10.65 -20.43
N GLN A 184 -8.46 -10.22 -20.95
CA GLN A 184 -7.13 -10.75 -20.65
C GLN A 184 -6.31 -9.68 -19.94
N VAL A 185 -5.52 -10.09 -18.95
CA VAL A 185 -4.60 -9.22 -18.23
C VAL A 185 -3.18 -9.66 -18.58
N TYR A 186 -2.46 -8.81 -19.30
CA TYR A 186 -1.02 -8.95 -19.53
C TYR A 186 -0.27 -8.27 -18.38
N TYR A 187 0.76 -8.91 -17.84
CA TYR A 187 1.50 -8.33 -16.72
C TYR A 187 2.95 -8.80 -16.70
N ILE A 188 3.78 -8.07 -15.96
CA ILE A 188 5.17 -8.43 -15.69
C ILE A 188 5.17 -9.29 -14.43
N GLY A 189 5.56 -10.55 -14.55
CA GLY A 189 5.70 -11.47 -13.41
C GLY A 189 6.84 -11.06 -12.48
N LEU A 190 6.91 -11.67 -11.30
CA LEU A 190 8.01 -11.47 -10.35
C LEU A 190 9.37 -11.92 -10.92
N ASP A 191 9.33 -12.81 -11.91
CA ASP A 191 10.49 -13.29 -12.68
C ASP A 191 10.91 -12.32 -13.80
N GLY A 192 10.22 -11.19 -13.95
CA GLY A 192 10.46 -10.22 -15.03
C GLY A 192 9.96 -10.68 -16.40
N ASN A 193 9.27 -11.82 -16.49
CA ASN A 193 8.70 -12.31 -17.74
C ASN A 193 7.30 -11.75 -17.96
N ILE A 194 6.82 -11.84 -19.20
CA ILE A 194 5.48 -11.40 -19.55
C ILE A 194 4.54 -12.58 -19.44
N TRP A 195 3.49 -12.38 -18.69
CA TRP A 195 2.44 -13.36 -18.45
C TRP A 195 1.11 -12.81 -18.92
N ARG A 196 0.19 -13.71 -19.27
CA ARG A 196 -1.22 -13.39 -19.48
C ARG A 196 -2.09 -14.29 -18.61
N VAL A 197 -3.21 -13.74 -18.16
CA VAL A 197 -4.24 -14.47 -17.41
C VAL A 197 -5.62 -13.91 -17.76
N HIS A 198 -6.66 -14.72 -17.74
CA HIS A 198 -8.03 -14.24 -17.85
C HIS A 198 -8.47 -13.54 -16.55
N ILE A 199 -9.45 -12.64 -16.64
CA ILE A 199 -9.97 -11.93 -15.46
C ILE A 199 -10.71 -12.83 -14.46
N ASP A 200 -11.02 -14.07 -14.83
CA ASP A 200 -11.54 -15.11 -13.94
C ASP A 200 -10.42 -15.97 -13.30
N GLY A 201 -9.15 -15.62 -13.55
CA GLY A 201 -7.96 -16.28 -13.04
C GLY A 201 -7.52 -17.51 -13.85
N THR A 202 -8.27 -17.91 -14.88
CA THR A 202 -7.93 -19.07 -15.71
C THR A 202 -6.94 -18.71 -16.82
N GLY A 203 -6.42 -19.72 -17.53
CA GLY A 203 -5.58 -19.54 -18.73
C GLY A 203 -4.26 -18.81 -18.48
N LYS A 204 -3.75 -18.84 -17.24
CA LYS A 204 -2.45 -18.28 -16.88
C LYS A 204 -1.35 -18.95 -17.69
N GLN A 205 -0.60 -18.16 -18.44
CA GLN A 205 0.49 -18.67 -19.26
C GLN A 205 1.57 -17.60 -19.47
N LYS A 206 2.80 -18.07 -19.63
CA LYS A 206 3.92 -17.23 -20.00
C LYS A 206 3.81 -16.88 -21.47
N VAL A 207 3.85 -15.60 -21.79
CA VAL A 207 3.77 -15.06 -23.15
C VAL A 207 5.15 -14.92 -23.74
N LYS A 208 6.10 -14.34 -22.98
CA LYS A 208 7.42 -14.00 -23.50
C LYS A 208 8.45 -13.82 -22.39
N ASP A 209 9.69 -14.24 -22.67
CA ASP A 209 10.86 -13.86 -21.89
C ASP A 209 11.23 -12.41 -22.16
N ALA A 210 11.07 -11.55 -21.14
CA ALA A 210 11.37 -10.11 -21.27
C ALA A 210 12.54 -9.65 -20.39
N ASN A 211 12.86 -10.41 -19.33
CA ASN A 211 13.84 -10.03 -18.30
C ASN A 211 13.62 -8.59 -17.78
N ALA A 212 12.36 -8.20 -17.60
CA ALA A 212 11.94 -6.90 -17.11
C ALA A 212 11.98 -6.90 -15.57
N THR A 213 13.19 -6.97 -15.00
CA THR A 213 13.41 -7.00 -13.55
C THR A 213 13.44 -5.61 -12.91
N ASP A 214 13.69 -4.55 -13.70
CA ASP A 214 13.77 -3.18 -13.21
C ASP A 214 12.39 -2.70 -12.67
N PRO A 215 12.27 -2.26 -11.40
CA PRO A 215 10.99 -1.81 -10.80
C PRO A 215 10.24 -0.70 -11.55
N SER A 216 10.91 0.02 -12.46
CA SER A 216 10.34 1.03 -13.34
C SER A 216 9.84 0.51 -14.68
N ALA A 217 10.15 -0.75 -15.04
CA ALA A 217 9.66 -1.37 -16.26
C ALA A 217 8.12 -1.33 -16.32
N ARG A 218 7.58 -1.17 -17.54
CA ARG A 218 6.13 -0.99 -17.76
C ARG A 218 5.66 -1.70 -19.01
N LEU A 219 4.41 -2.15 -18.97
CA LEU A 219 3.66 -2.59 -20.15
C LEU A 219 2.78 -1.48 -20.66
N TYR A 220 2.73 -1.36 -21.99
CA TYR A 220 1.87 -0.40 -22.66
C TYR A 220 1.48 -0.90 -24.05
N ALA A 221 0.38 -0.40 -24.58
CA ALA A 221 -0.04 -0.67 -25.95
C ALA A 221 0.36 0.49 -26.86
N LYS A 222 0.86 0.18 -28.05
CA LYS A 222 1.24 1.17 -29.07
C LYS A 222 0.57 0.85 -30.38
N ARG A 223 0.02 1.86 -31.06
CA ARG A 223 -0.66 1.65 -32.33
C ARG A 223 0.37 1.56 -33.47
N ASP A 224 0.28 0.49 -34.25
CA ASP A 224 1.06 0.32 -35.47
C ASP A 224 0.54 1.24 -36.58
N ARG A 225 1.47 1.87 -37.32
CA ARG A 225 1.11 2.87 -38.35
C ARG A 225 0.62 2.24 -39.64
N GLY A 226 1.09 1.03 -39.97
CA GLY A 226 0.74 0.38 -41.24
C GLY A 226 -0.60 -0.33 -41.16
N THR A 227 -0.81 -1.09 -40.08
CA THR A 227 -1.97 -1.96 -39.89
C THR A 227 -3.09 -1.32 -39.08
N GLY A 228 -2.79 -0.24 -38.34
CA GLY A 228 -3.73 0.40 -37.41
C GLY A 228 -4.07 -0.44 -36.18
N ARG A 229 -3.47 -1.63 -36.04
CA ARG A 229 -3.64 -2.53 -34.89
C ARG A 229 -2.80 -2.06 -33.70
N TRP A 230 -3.06 -2.64 -32.53
CA TRP A 230 -2.30 -2.34 -31.33
C TRP A 230 -1.28 -3.44 -31.05
N ASP A 231 -0.07 -3.04 -30.72
CA ASP A 231 0.99 -3.96 -30.34
C ASP A 231 1.28 -3.81 -28.84
N LEU A 232 1.65 -4.92 -28.19
CA LEU A 232 2.11 -4.89 -26.80
C LEU A 232 3.59 -4.55 -26.78
N TRP A 233 3.94 -3.59 -25.93
CA TRP A 233 5.32 -3.18 -25.71
C TRP A 233 5.68 -3.27 -24.24
N CYS A 234 6.95 -3.59 -23.99
CA CYS A 234 7.55 -3.47 -22.67
C CYS A 234 8.69 -2.47 -22.73
N SER A 235 8.63 -1.50 -21.84
CA SER A 235 9.76 -0.61 -21.57
C SER A 235 10.56 -1.18 -20.41
N ARG A 236 11.84 -1.43 -20.63
CA ARG A 236 12.74 -2.00 -19.61
C ARG A 236 13.19 -0.95 -18.59
N CYS A 237 13.26 0.32 -18.96
CA CYS A 237 13.63 1.44 -18.08
C CYS A 237 12.59 2.56 -18.19
N GLY A 238 11.79 2.77 -17.16
CA GLY A 238 10.53 3.52 -17.19
C GLY A 238 10.57 5.02 -17.50
N ARG A 239 11.69 5.56 -18.01
CA ARG A 239 11.81 6.97 -18.45
C ARG A 239 12.35 7.16 -19.86
N SER A 240 12.97 6.14 -20.48
CA SER A 240 13.41 6.21 -21.87
C SER A 240 12.66 5.16 -22.68
N THR A 241 12.26 5.52 -23.90
CA THR A 241 11.79 4.55 -24.90
C THR A 241 12.96 3.87 -25.62
N GLU A 242 14.21 4.28 -25.34
CA GLU A 242 15.39 3.51 -25.74
C GLU A 242 15.36 2.12 -25.08
N GLY A 243 15.33 1.09 -25.92
CA GLY A 243 15.29 -0.30 -25.46
C GLY A 243 13.88 -0.85 -25.24
N ASP A 244 12.83 -0.15 -25.69
CA ASP A 244 11.49 -0.71 -25.72
C ASP A 244 11.42 -1.93 -26.65
N VAL A 245 10.88 -3.04 -26.13
CA VAL A 245 10.78 -4.30 -26.87
C VAL A 245 9.34 -4.55 -27.24
N LYS A 246 9.10 -4.72 -28.54
CA LYS A 246 7.81 -5.21 -29.07
C LYS A 246 7.60 -6.66 -28.63
N LEU A 247 6.52 -6.91 -27.92
CA LEU A 247 6.23 -8.20 -27.32
C LEU A 247 5.31 -9.05 -28.19
N LEU A 248 4.17 -8.46 -28.59
CA LEU A 248 3.13 -9.11 -29.39
C LEU A 248 2.61 -8.17 -30.46
N GLU A 249 2.26 -8.74 -31.61
CA GLU A 249 1.67 -8.04 -32.74
C GLU A 249 0.15 -8.17 -32.75
N GLY A 250 -0.54 -7.09 -33.09
CA GLY A 250 -1.92 -7.17 -33.53
C GLY A 250 -2.95 -7.48 -32.43
N ILE A 251 -2.67 -7.08 -31.19
CA ILE A 251 -3.65 -7.11 -30.11
C ILE A 251 -4.88 -6.29 -30.51
N SER A 252 -6.04 -6.94 -30.49
CA SER A 252 -7.29 -6.25 -30.80
C SER A 252 -7.75 -5.44 -29.59
N LEU A 253 -7.65 -4.11 -29.68
CA LEU A 253 -8.23 -3.15 -28.74
C LEU A 253 -9.34 -2.39 -29.46
N LYS A 254 -10.57 -2.95 -29.50
CA LYS A 254 -11.69 -2.38 -30.27
C LYS A 254 -12.18 -1.03 -29.72
N ARG A 255 -11.95 -0.74 -28.43
CA ARG A 255 -12.38 0.52 -27.81
C ARG A 255 -11.25 1.16 -27.05
N MET A 256 -10.83 2.34 -27.53
CA MET A 256 -10.02 3.25 -26.75
C MET A 256 -10.85 3.73 -25.54
N PRO A 257 -10.30 3.67 -24.34
CA PRO A 257 -10.87 4.27 -23.14
C PRO A 257 -10.78 5.80 -23.25
N THR A 258 -11.92 6.48 -23.18
CA THR A 258 -11.96 7.95 -23.17
C THR A 258 -11.38 8.47 -21.85
N ARG A 259 -10.20 9.08 -21.92
CA ARG A 259 -9.60 9.82 -20.78
C ARG A 259 -10.42 11.09 -20.57
N ARG A 260 -11.17 11.15 -19.47
CA ARG A 260 -11.79 12.41 -19.03
C ARG A 260 -10.70 13.21 -18.31
N THR A 261 -9.92 14.01 -19.02
CA THR A 261 -9.12 15.07 -18.39
C THR A 261 -10.07 16.20 -17.99
N THR A 262 -10.35 16.31 -16.69
CA THR A 262 -11.21 17.35 -16.10
C THR A 262 -10.52 18.71 -15.98
N SER A 263 -9.29 18.87 -16.48
CA SER A 263 -8.63 20.16 -16.61
C SER A 263 -8.58 20.54 -18.09
N LEU A 264 -9.28 21.62 -18.43
CA LEU A 264 -9.03 22.58 -19.52
C LEU A 264 -8.29 22.03 -20.73
N GLU A 265 -9.00 21.93 -21.87
CA GLU A 265 -8.51 22.29 -23.20
C GLU A 265 -7.00 22.19 -23.47
N GLU A 266 -6.36 21.08 -23.12
CA GLU A 266 -5.05 20.79 -23.66
C GLU A 266 -5.29 20.34 -25.10
N LYS A 267 -5.19 21.33 -25.98
CA LYS A 267 -4.92 21.24 -27.43
C LYS A 267 -3.71 20.33 -27.69
N SER A 268 -3.83 19.03 -27.41
CA SER A 268 -3.00 18.00 -28.02
C SER A 268 -3.82 17.36 -29.12
N THR A 269 -3.83 18.01 -30.28
CA THR A 269 -4.19 17.44 -31.58
C THR A 269 -3.28 16.27 -32.01
N LYS A 270 -2.36 15.82 -31.16
CA LYS A 270 -1.73 14.51 -31.31
C LYS A 270 -2.62 13.47 -30.64
N GLU A 271 -3.39 12.74 -31.44
CA GLU A 271 -3.92 11.42 -31.05
C GLU A 271 -2.83 10.66 -30.29
N SER A 272 -3.06 10.38 -29.01
CA SER A 272 -2.10 9.67 -28.18
C SER A 272 -1.81 8.30 -28.80
N ARG A 273 -0.62 8.14 -29.39
CA ARG A 273 -0.19 6.93 -30.12
C ARG A 273 0.18 5.76 -29.20
N GLU A 274 0.23 6.03 -27.90
CA GLU A 274 0.59 5.08 -26.84
C GLU A 274 -0.48 5.14 -25.74
N VAL A 275 -0.89 3.96 -25.30
CA VAL A 275 -1.83 3.78 -24.19
C VAL A 275 -1.10 3.04 -23.09
N SER A 276 -0.75 3.80 -22.05
CA SER A 276 -0.29 3.26 -20.78
C SER A 276 -1.23 3.76 -19.69
N GLN A 277 -1.47 2.93 -18.67
CA GLN A 277 -2.16 3.42 -17.49
C GLN A 277 -1.29 4.47 -16.77
N PRO A 278 -1.90 5.45 -16.09
CA PRO A 278 -1.15 6.37 -15.24
C PRO A 278 -0.34 5.56 -14.22
N ARG A 279 0.96 5.87 -14.11
CA ARG A 279 1.86 5.17 -13.19
C ARG A 279 1.52 5.45 -11.74
N ASP A 280 1.20 6.71 -11.43
CA ASP A 280 1.26 7.22 -10.06
C ASP A 280 -0.06 7.85 -9.57
N MET A 281 -0.79 8.60 -10.40
CA MET A 281 -2.04 9.25 -9.98
C MET A 281 -2.96 9.51 -11.16
N GLY A 282 -4.27 9.42 -10.95
CA GLY A 282 -5.26 9.93 -11.89
C GLY A 282 -6.47 9.02 -12.12
N MET A 283 -7.24 9.40 -13.14
CA MET A 283 -8.34 8.58 -13.64
C MET A 283 -7.79 7.32 -14.31
N PRO A 284 -8.27 6.12 -13.93
CA PRO A 284 -7.88 4.88 -14.56
C PRO A 284 -8.34 4.82 -16.01
N LEU A 285 -7.81 3.84 -16.70
CA LEU A 285 -8.37 3.40 -17.97
C LEU A 285 -9.82 2.96 -17.76
N ASP A 286 -10.77 3.36 -18.60
CA ASP A 286 -12.17 2.98 -18.41
C ASP A 286 -12.81 2.50 -19.71
N TYR A 287 -13.08 1.19 -19.77
CA TYR A 287 -13.69 0.52 -20.91
C TYR A 287 -15.22 0.59 -20.93
N ARG A 288 -15.85 1.13 -19.87
CA ARG A 288 -17.30 1.31 -19.82
C ARG A 288 -17.75 2.45 -20.74
N PRO A 289 -18.89 2.32 -21.45
CA PRO A 289 -19.56 3.45 -22.08
C PRO A 289 -19.84 4.58 -21.08
N LEU A 290 -19.84 5.84 -21.52
CA LEU A 290 -20.04 6.99 -20.63
C LEU A 290 -21.35 6.91 -19.84
N GLN A 291 -22.38 6.30 -20.43
CA GLN A 291 -23.71 6.13 -19.84
C GLN A 291 -23.73 5.11 -18.69
N GLU A 292 -22.72 4.23 -18.60
CA GLU A 292 -22.60 3.18 -17.58
C GLU A 292 -21.68 3.59 -16.42
N ARG A 293 -21.12 4.82 -16.43
CA ARG A 293 -20.13 5.28 -15.44
C ARG A 293 -20.74 5.98 -14.23
N ASP A 294 -21.76 5.38 -13.63
CA ASP A 294 -22.33 5.85 -12.34
C ASP A 294 -21.28 5.79 -11.22
N TRP A 295 -20.39 4.80 -11.31
CA TRP A 295 -19.22 4.66 -10.44
C TRP A 295 -17.98 5.20 -11.13
N THR A 296 -17.27 6.13 -10.48
CA THR A 296 -15.95 6.59 -10.93
C THR A 296 -14.89 6.18 -9.94
N VAL A 297 -13.72 5.85 -10.47
CA VAL A 297 -12.56 5.40 -9.71
C VAL A 297 -11.43 6.36 -9.94
N PHE A 298 -10.63 6.60 -8.92
CA PHE A 298 -9.45 7.44 -8.97
C PHE A 298 -8.31 6.75 -8.20
N VAL A 299 -7.11 6.78 -8.76
CA VAL A 299 -5.90 6.27 -8.09
C VAL A 299 -5.11 7.45 -7.54
N ASP A 300 -4.80 7.40 -6.26
CA ASP A 300 -3.97 8.39 -5.58
C ASP A 300 -2.50 7.94 -5.54
N VAL A 301 -1.59 8.90 -5.41
CA VAL A 301 -0.14 8.64 -5.33
C VAL A 301 0.25 8.04 -3.97
N TRP A 302 -0.54 8.28 -2.93
CA TRP A 302 -0.24 7.82 -1.57
C TRP A 302 -0.93 6.48 -1.25
N ALA A 303 -0.20 5.57 -0.60
CA ALA A 303 -0.72 4.27 -0.15
C ALA A 303 -1.93 4.41 0.80
N GLU A 304 -1.96 5.48 1.59
CA GLU A 304 -3.08 5.84 2.48
C GLU A 304 -4.39 6.04 1.72
N ARG A 305 -4.34 6.67 0.54
CA ARG A 305 -5.54 6.99 -0.24
C ARG A 305 -5.84 5.95 -1.31
N GLY A 306 -4.81 5.29 -1.84
CA GLY A 306 -4.91 4.16 -2.75
C GLY A 306 -5.99 4.34 -3.83
N LEU A 307 -7.05 3.52 -3.76
CA LEU A 307 -8.20 3.54 -4.67
C LEU A 307 -9.36 4.34 -4.08
N GLN A 308 -9.68 5.49 -4.67
CA GLN A 308 -10.84 6.30 -4.31
C GLN A 308 -12.02 6.00 -5.23
N VAL A 309 -13.17 5.69 -4.63
CA VAL A 309 -14.39 5.31 -5.36
C VAL A 309 -15.48 6.34 -5.09
N TYR A 310 -16.09 6.82 -6.16
CA TYR A 310 -17.18 7.77 -6.15
C TYR A 310 -18.40 7.16 -6.83
N HIS A 311 -19.58 7.49 -6.33
CA HIS A 311 -20.86 7.16 -6.92
C HIS A 311 -21.59 8.46 -7.21
N ARG A 312 -21.91 8.70 -8.49
CA ARG A 312 -22.60 9.91 -8.96
C ARG A 312 -21.95 11.21 -8.47
N GLY A 313 -20.62 11.25 -8.50
CA GLY A 313 -19.80 12.41 -8.10
C GLY A 313 -19.57 12.55 -6.59
N GLN A 314 -20.23 11.75 -5.74
CA GLN A 314 -20.00 11.75 -4.29
C GLN A 314 -19.02 10.63 -3.91
N ARG A 315 -18.08 10.93 -3.01
CA ARG A 315 -17.12 9.92 -2.54
C ARG A 315 -17.87 8.84 -1.76
N SER A 316 -17.80 7.61 -2.25
CA SER A 316 -18.45 6.45 -1.63
C SER A 316 -17.54 5.79 -0.61
N TYR A 317 -16.30 5.45 -1.00
CA TYR A 317 -15.31 4.88 -0.10
C TYR A 317 -13.88 5.02 -0.67
N THR A 318 -12.90 4.74 0.19
CA THR A 318 -11.46 4.78 -0.13
C THR A 318 -10.83 3.47 0.33
N LEU A 319 -10.09 2.80 -0.56
CA LEU A 319 -9.30 1.60 -0.26
C LEU A 319 -7.82 1.95 -0.22
N GLY A 320 -7.25 1.95 0.99
CA GLY A 320 -5.84 2.22 1.25
C GLY A 320 -5.20 1.11 2.08
N MET A 321 -3.88 0.99 1.96
CA MET A 321 -3.06 0.04 2.73
C MET A 321 -1.75 0.71 3.14
N GLU A 322 -1.84 1.49 4.21
CA GLU A 322 -0.71 2.11 4.90
C GLU A 322 -0.86 1.87 6.41
N THR A 323 0.15 1.23 6.99
CA THR A 323 0.30 0.94 8.41
C THR A 323 1.76 1.21 8.79
N PRO A 324 2.13 1.22 10.09
CA PRO A 324 3.53 1.40 10.50
C PRO A 324 4.51 0.38 9.90
N PHE A 325 4.02 -0.75 9.37
CA PHE A 325 4.85 -1.84 8.86
C PHE A 325 4.74 -2.04 7.35
N ILE A 326 3.64 -1.57 6.74
CA ILE A 326 3.29 -1.89 5.35
C ILE A 326 2.75 -0.64 4.68
N ALA A 327 3.34 -0.26 3.55
CA ALA A 327 2.82 0.76 2.65
C ALA A 327 2.72 0.17 1.23
N TRP A 328 1.51 -0.24 0.84
CA TRP A 328 1.25 -0.77 -0.50
C TRP A 328 0.51 0.24 -1.35
N PHE A 329 1.14 0.61 -2.46
CA PHE A 329 0.60 1.58 -3.39
C PHE A 329 -0.36 0.91 -4.36
N THR A 330 -1.52 1.54 -4.54
CA THR A 330 -2.43 1.20 -5.63
C THR A 330 -1.93 1.82 -6.93
N ARG A 331 -1.80 1.04 -7.99
CA ARG A 331 -1.34 1.51 -9.31
C ARG A 331 -2.09 0.82 -10.43
N TRP A 332 -1.97 1.36 -11.64
CA TRP A 332 -2.32 0.62 -12.87
C TRP A 332 -3.76 0.11 -12.91
N ALA A 333 -4.70 0.96 -12.50
CA ALA A 333 -6.11 0.60 -12.46
C ALA A 333 -6.78 0.71 -13.84
N THR A 334 -7.69 -0.22 -14.13
CA THR A 334 -8.54 -0.26 -15.31
C THR A 334 -9.95 -0.69 -14.93
N CYS A 335 -10.93 0.15 -15.24
CA CYS A 335 -12.34 -0.15 -15.11
C CYS A 335 -12.86 -0.95 -16.31
N LEU A 336 -13.65 -1.98 -16.02
CA LEU A 336 -14.26 -2.90 -16.97
C LEU A 336 -15.79 -2.81 -16.89
N PRO A 337 -16.52 -3.25 -17.94
CA PRO A 337 -17.97 -3.40 -17.89
C PRO A 337 -18.43 -4.25 -16.72
N GLY A 338 -19.58 -3.91 -16.14
CA GLY A 338 -20.10 -4.54 -14.92
C GLY A 338 -19.46 -4.00 -13.62
N ASP A 339 -18.89 -2.80 -13.65
CA ASP A 339 -18.28 -2.12 -12.49
C ASP A 339 -17.18 -2.92 -11.80
N TYR A 340 -16.35 -3.60 -12.60
CA TYR A 340 -15.12 -4.22 -12.12
C TYR A 340 -13.94 -3.28 -12.33
N VAL A 341 -12.95 -3.37 -11.45
CA VAL A 341 -11.67 -2.71 -11.62
C VAL A 341 -10.54 -3.71 -11.42
N VAL A 342 -9.66 -3.83 -12.40
CA VAL A 342 -8.38 -4.53 -12.29
C VAL A 342 -7.33 -3.52 -11.95
N PHE A 343 -6.52 -3.78 -10.94
CA PHE A 343 -5.47 -2.86 -10.48
C PHE A 343 -4.36 -3.63 -9.81
N ASN A 344 -3.31 -2.91 -9.46
CA ASN A 344 -2.21 -3.43 -8.70
C ASN A 344 -2.15 -2.83 -7.29
N LEU A 345 -1.86 -3.64 -6.28
CA LEU A 345 -1.60 -3.23 -4.91
C LEU A 345 -0.27 -3.85 -4.47
N GLY A 346 0.80 -3.07 -4.41
CA GLY A 346 2.14 -3.62 -4.20
C GLY A 346 2.57 -4.52 -5.38
N ASP A 347 2.69 -5.82 -5.14
CA ASP A 347 2.95 -6.86 -6.15
C ASP A 347 1.73 -7.77 -6.39
N TYR A 348 0.56 -7.36 -5.91
CA TYR A 348 -0.69 -8.09 -6.10
C TYR A 348 -1.48 -7.49 -7.25
N ILE A 349 -1.80 -8.30 -8.26
CA ILE A 349 -2.78 -7.95 -9.29
C ILE A 349 -4.13 -8.45 -8.81
N LEU A 350 -5.05 -7.50 -8.64
CA LEU A 350 -6.34 -7.72 -8.00
C LEU A 350 -7.48 -7.31 -8.93
N ILE A 351 -8.66 -7.90 -8.71
CA ILE A 351 -9.92 -7.49 -9.30
C ILE A 351 -10.94 -7.19 -8.22
N LEU A 352 -11.60 -6.05 -8.32
CA LEU A 352 -12.61 -5.58 -7.38
C LEU A 352 -13.93 -5.36 -8.11
N HIS A 353 -15.02 -5.94 -7.60
CA HIS A 353 -16.38 -5.53 -7.99
C HIS A 353 -16.81 -4.34 -7.13
N ILE A 354 -16.84 -3.16 -7.72
CA ILE A 354 -16.94 -1.86 -7.05
C ILE A 354 -18.18 -1.77 -6.13
N PRO A 355 -19.40 -2.15 -6.54
CA PRO A 355 -20.59 -1.96 -5.71
C PRO A 355 -20.60 -2.89 -4.48
N THR A 356 -20.18 -4.15 -4.65
CA THR A 356 -20.25 -5.17 -3.57
C THR A 356 -18.98 -5.26 -2.73
N ARG A 357 -17.92 -4.57 -3.13
CA ARG A 357 -16.58 -4.61 -2.53
C ARG A 357 -15.97 -6.02 -2.45
N ARG A 358 -16.36 -6.92 -3.36
CA ARG A 358 -15.74 -8.25 -3.47
C ARG A 358 -14.39 -8.10 -4.18
N LEU A 359 -13.34 -8.58 -3.53
CA LEU A 359 -11.96 -8.46 -3.99
C LEU A 359 -11.40 -9.85 -4.27
N GLY A 360 -10.76 -10.04 -5.41
CA GLY A 360 -10.14 -11.30 -5.81
C GLY A 360 -8.69 -11.11 -6.22
N PHE A 361 -7.88 -12.14 -6.02
CA PHE A 361 -6.48 -12.19 -6.45
C PHE A 361 -6.38 -12.84 -7.84
N LEU A 362 -5.76 -12.13 -8.79
CA LEU A 362 -5.54 -12.63 -10.15
C LEU A 362 -4.15 -13.24 -10.30
N ALA A 363 -3.12 -12.50 -9.90
CA ALA A 363 -1.73 -12.91 -10.09
C ALA A 363 -0.77 -12.11 -9.20
N ALA A 364 0.43 -12.66 -9.02
CA ALA A 364 1.56 -11.95 -8.44
C ALA A 364 2.39 -11.29 -9.57
N GLY A 365 2.63 -10.00 -9.46
CA GLY A 365 3.36 -9.23 -10.46
C GLY A 365 2.92 -7.78 -10.53
N ARG A 366 3.33 -7.11 -11.62
CA ARG A 366 3.19 -5.66 -11.80
C ARG A 366 2.74 -5.25 -13.20
N CYS A 367 2.33 -3.99 -13.32
CA CYS A 367 1.89 -3.36 -14.57
C CYS A 367 0.80 -4.14 -15.34
N PRO A 368 -0.36 -4.45 -14.74
CA PRO A 368 -1.45 -5.12 -15.43
C PRO A 368 -1.98 -4.26 -16.58
N LEU A 369 -1.79 -4.69 -17.82
CA LEU A 369 -2.45 -4.12 -19.00
C LEU A 369 -3.63 -5.01 -19.37
N VAL A 370 -4.85 -4.47 -19.24
CA VAL A 370 -6.07 -5.21 -19.57
C VAL A 370 -6.41 -5.01 -21.04
N VAL A 371 -6.73 -6.11 -21.71
CA VAL A 371 -7.13 -6.16 -23.12
C VAL A 371 -8.49 -6.84 -23.21
N MET A 372 -9.42 -6.20 -23.90
CA MET A 372 -10.71 -6.83 -24.23
C MET A 372 -10.64 -7.41 -25.66
N PRO A 373 -10.74 -8.74 -25.83
CA PRO A 373 -10.79 -9.36 -27.15
C PRO A 373 -11.95 -8.82 -27.96
N ASP A 374 -11.71 -8.65 -29.26
CA ASP A 374 -12.77 -8.32 -30.19
C ASP A 374 -13.62 -9.56 -30.43
N ARG A 375 -14.92 -9.47 -30.16
CA ARG A 375 -15.88 -10.55 -30.41
C ARG A 375 -15.90 -11.00 -31.88
N ASP A 376 -15.45 -10.13 -32.79
CA ASP A 376 -15.44 -10.38 -34.23
C ASP A 376 -14.04 -10.73 -34.78
N ALA A 377 -13.01 -10.82 -33.93
CA ALA A 377 -11.67 -11.21 -34.39
C ALA A 377 -11.63 -12.72 -34.69
N PRO A 378 -10.96 -13.15 -35.78
CA PRO A 378 -10.71 -14.57 -36.00
C PRO A 378 -9.97 -15.15 -34.78
N LYS A 379 -10.44 -16.29 -34.28
CA LYS A 379 -9.79 -16.99 -33.16
C LYS A 379 -8.31 -17.19 -33.50
N GLU A 380 -7.42 -16.80 -32.58
CA GLU A 380 -6.00 -17.15 -32.71
C GLU A 380 -5.89 -18.67 -32.88
N PRO A 381 -5.05 -19.18 -33.81
CA PRO A 381 -4.80 -20.60 -33.89
C PRO A 381 -4.19 -21.05 -32.57
N GLU A 382 -4.82 -22.03 -31.91
CA GLU A 382 -4.26 -22.66 -30.73
C GLU A 382 -2.89 -23.23 -31.11
N SER A 383 -1.83 -22.68 -30.50
CA SER A 383 -0.49 -23.24 -30.64
C SER A 383 -0.49 -24.61 -29.96
N ILE A 384 -0.42 -25.66 -30.78
CA ILE A 384 -0.31 -27.07 -30.39
C ILE A 384 1.00 -27.33 -29.65
#